data_AF-A0AAW5SF11-F1
#
_entry.id   AF-A0AAW5SF11-F1
#
_cell.length_a   1.000
_cell.length_b   1.000
_cell.length_c   1.000
_cell.angle_alpha   90.00
_cell.angle_beta   90.00
_cell.angle_gamma   90.00
#
_symmetry.space_group_name_H-M   'P 1'
#
loop_
_entity.id
_entity.type
_entity.pdbx_description
1 polymer ?
#
loop_
_entity_poly.entity_id
_entity_poly.type
_entity_poly.pdbx_seq_one_letter_code
_entity_poly.pdbx_strand_id
1 'polypeptide(L)'
;MTTRTATQARYRNALIGLAAGDAWGYQVEFRKYAQMPAYPVPAPKNVWRISDDTQMTLALHDALVDAGDQLDDIDVVTKAITARFLEWQVDPDNNRAPGATCMGSLTRLRHGAHWHDADGALPRYGCGAVMRLTPAALCPEPVWLGITALQAVLTHKHPRAIASALVLADAIRSAPRMRGHFLEHAISAAMSIVTGESPWLRDEFLLDVLSPMTSDVAGMLAEGVRDVLLDALLDAFTVKQELVTLSPADYGDPCTGIGEGWESGSAVAVGLLVADMATAPGRRRAPLNGREGLAWAATSNGDSDSIASIAGAVIGAAHTGSSYWAAVKMTPRFEPRYAKALRHAPGAAQSFLAAPAANGR
;
A
#
# COMPACT_ATOMS: atom_id res chain seq x y z
N MET A 1 -22.33 17.53 -4.10
CA MET A 1 -21.24 17.71 -5.09
C MET A 1 -19.83 17.82 -4.47
N THR A 2 -19.68 18.19 -3.19
CA THR A 2 -18.38 18.43 -2.50
C THR A 2 -17.61 17.18 -2.05
N THR A 3 -18.30 16.05 -1.83
CA THR A 3 -17.71 14.80 -1.36
C THR A 3 -16.96 14.03 -2.45
N ARG A 4 -17.51 13.99 -3.67
CA ARG A 4 -16.94 13.30 -4.83
C ARG A 4 -15.59 13.89 -5.26
N THR A 5 -15.49 15.22 -5.26
CA THR A 5 -14.23 15.93 -5.54
C THR A 5 -13.17 15.67 -4.47
N ALA A 6 -13.58 15.49 -3.20
CA ALA A 6 -12.68 15.18 -2.10
C ALA A 6 -12.13 13.75 -2.20
N THR A 7 -12.95 12.75 -2.55
CA THR A 7 -12.47 11.38 -2.78
C THR A 7 -11.50 11.30 -3.95
N GLN A 8 -11.81 11.95 -5.08
CA GLN A 8 -10.90 11.97 -6.23
C GLN A 8 -9.58 12.69 -5.91
N ALA A 9 -9.63 13.80 -5.17
CA ALA A 9 -8.43 14.49 -4.70
C ALA A 9 -7.61 13.62 -3.74
N ARG A 10 -8.27 12.91 -2.82
CA ARG A 10 -7.63 11.93 -1.92
C ARG A 10 -6.93 10.83 -2.71
N TYR A 11 -7.61 10.21 -3.66
CA TYR A 11 -7.02 9.15 -4.47
C TYR A 11 -5.86 9.66 -5.31
N ARG A 12 -6.00 10.84 -5.92
CA ARG A 12 -4.90 11.53 -6.61
C ARG A 12 -3.70 11.73 -5.69
N ASN A 13 -3.92 12.22 -4.47
CA ASN A 13 -2.84 12.45 -3.51
C ASN A 13 -2.17 11.14 -3.11
N ALA A 14 -2.93 10.07 -2.88
CA ALA A 14 -2.38 8.74 -2.59
C ALA A 14 -1.51 8.23 -3.74
N LEU A 15 -2.00 8.28 -4.99
CA LEU A 15 -1.24 7.86 -6.17
C LEU A 15 0.03 8.69 -6.41
N ILE A 16 -0.04 10.01 -6.24
CA ILE A 16 1.14 10.88 -6.39
C ILE A 16 2.15 10.60 -5.28
N GLY A 17 1.69 10.42 -4.03
CA GLY A 17 2.54 10.11 -2.90
C GLY A 17 3.24 8.78 -3.06
N LEU A 18 2.48 7.74 -3.45
CA LEU A 18 2.98 6.41 -3.77
C LEU A 18 4.07 6.47 -4.83
N ALA A 19 3.76 7.03 -6.00
CA ALA A 19 4.73 7.09 -7.10
C ALA A 19 5.94 7.97 -6.79
N ALA A 20 5.75 9.03 -6.00
CA ALA A 20 6.85 9.87 -5.55
C ALA A 20 7.75 9.14 -4.54
N GLY A 21 7.16 8.37 -3.62
CA GLY A 21 7.87 7.56 -2.65
C GLY A 21 8.68 6.46 -3.32
N ASP A 22 8.02 5.67 -4.17
CA ASP A 22 8.64 4.67 -5.06
C ASP A 22 9.87 5.27 -5.77
N ALA A 23 9.69 6.30 -6.60
CA ALA A 23 10.80 6.84 -7.38
C ALA A 23 11.93 7.46 -6.53
N TRP A 24 11.63 7.87 -5.30
CA TRP A 24 12.60 8.42 -4.36
C TRP A 24 13.42 7.32 -3.69
N GLY A 25 12.78 6.22 -3.26
CA GLY A 25 13.45 5.03 -2.74
C GLY A 25 14.22 4.29 -3.82
N TYR A 26 13.65 4.16 -5.03
CA TYR A 26 14.24 3.40 -6.13
C TYR A 26 15.63 3.92 -6.55
N GLN A 27 15.88 5.23 -6.39
CA GLN A 27 17.19 5.82 -6.69
C GLN A 27 18.33 5.30 -5.78
N VAL A 28 17.97 4.79 -4.60
CA VAL A 28 18.87 4.25 -3.57
C VAL A 28 18.56 2.80 -3.18
N GLU A 29 17.68 2.12 -3.93
CA GLU A 29 17.33 0.71 -3.68
C GLU A 29 18.60 -0.16 -3.59
N PHE A 30 18.60 -1.11 -2.66
CA PHE A 30 19.72 -2.00 -2.32
C PHE A 30 20.97 -1.33 -1.74
N ARG A 31 21.00 0.00 -1.55
CA ARG A 31 22.10 0.66 -0.85
C ARG A 31 21.95 0.44 0.64
N LYS A 32 23.04 0.05 1.30
CA LYS A 32 23.05 -0.01 2.75
C LYS A 32 22.97 1.38 3.35
N TYR A 33 22.27 1.53 4.49
CA TYR A 33 22.04 2.83 5.12
C TYR A 33 23.33 3.62 5.38
N ALA A 34 24.39 2.94 5.84
CA ALA A 34 25.70 3.55 6.07
C ALA A 34 26.38 4.10 4.80
N GLN A 35 25.88 3.74 3.61
CA GLN A 35 26.37 4.15 2.29
C GLN A 35 25.42 5.13 1.59
N MET A 36 24.41 5.65 2.30
CA MET A 36 23.49 6.64 1.75
C MET A 36 24.23 7.93 1.40
N PRO A 37 23.87 8.60 0.29
CA PRO A 37 24.60 9.77 -0.21
C PRO A 37 24.44 11.00 0.69
N ALA A 38 23.38 11.06 1.49
CA ALA A 38 23.08 12.11 2.45
C ALA A 38 21.99 11.63 3.41
N TYR A 39 21.80 12.37 4.52
CA TYR A 39 20.71 12.16 5.46
C TYR A 39 19.83 13.41 5.61
N PRO A 40 18.52 13.34 5.33
CA PRO A 40 17.88 12.30 4.52
C PRO A 40 18.33 12.39 3.05
N VAL A 41 18.10 11.31 2.28
CA VAL A 41 18.36 11.22 0.84
C VAL A 41 17.57 12.32 0.10
N PRO A 42 18.23 13.15 -0.73
CA PRO A 42 17.55 14.20 -1.47
C PRO A 42 16.64 13.63 -2.57
N ALA A 43 15.66 14.43 -2.99
CA ALA A 43 14.78 14.07 -4.09
C ALA A 43 15.55 13.82 -5.40
N PRO A 44 15.04 12.93 -6.28
CA PRO A 44 15.63 12.75 -7.61
C PRO A 44 15.78 14.08 -8.35
N LYS A 45 16.99 14.36 -8.85
CA LYS A 45 17.32 15.66 -9.49
C LYS A 45 16.61 15.90 -10.81
N ASN A 46 16.38 14.84 -11.59
CA ASN A 46 15.88 14.89 -12.96
C ASN A 46 14.52 14.19 -13.07
N VAL A 47 14.50 13.05 -13.75
CA VAL A 47 13.32 12.21 -13.90
C VAL A 47 13.19 11.33 -12.67
N TRP A 48 11.98 11.32 -12.12
CA TRP A 48 11.57 10.44 -11.02
C TRP A 48 11.14 9.13 -11.67
N ARG A 49 12.10 8.20 -11.76
CA ARG A 49 11.90 6.89 -12.37
C ARG A 49 11.23 5.99 -11.35
N ILE A 50 10.04 5.50 -11.68
CA ILE A 50 9.26 4.59 -10.83
C ILE A 50 9.75 3.14 -10.96
N SER A 51 9.43 2.26 -10.00
CA SER A 51 9.71 0.81 -9.96
C SER A 51 8.44 -0.02 -10.21
N ASP A 52 8.48 -1.32 -9.91
CA ASP A 52 7.32 -2.20 -10.02
C ASP A 52 6.17 -1.81 -9.08
N ASP A 53 6.43 -1.12 -7.98
CA ASP A 53 5.45 -0.51 -7.08
C ASP A 53 4.36 0.27 -7.83
N THR A 54 4.77 1.33 -8.54
CA THR A 54 3.83 2.18 -9.27
C THR A 54 3.28 1.45 -10.49
N GLN A 55 4.07 0.60 -11.15
CA GLN A 55 3.61 -0.13 -12.33
C GLN A 55 2.47 -1.09 -11.98
N MET A 56 2.65 -1.90 -10.93
CA MET A 56 1.63 -2.81 -10.45
C MET A 56 0.45 -2.07 -9.83
N THR A 57 0.67 -0.93 -9.17
CA THR A 57 -0.43 -0.05 -8.71
C THR A 57 -1.29 0.39 -9.88
N LEU A 58 -0.68 0.84 -10.98
CA LEU A 58 -1.40 1.28 -12.18
C LEU A 58 -2.08 0.10 -12.90
N ALA A 59 -1.45 -1.07 -12.95
CA ALA A 59 -2.06 -2.28 -13.49
C ALA A 59 -3.30 -2.70 -12.68
N LEU A 60 -3.23 -2.64 -11.34
CA LEU A 60 -4.39 -2.88 -10.47
C LEU A 60 -5.47 -1.82 -10.67
N HIS A 61 -5.09 -0.54 -10.80
CA HIS A 61 -6.02 0.53 -11.14
C HIS A 61 -6.77 0.24 -12.45
N ASP A 62 -6.05 -0.07 -13.52
CA ASP A 62 -6.64 -0.35 -14.84
C ASP A 62 -7.54 -1.59 -14.78
N ALA A 63 -7.19 -2.62 -14.01
CA ALA A 63 -8.04 -3.80 -13.82
C ALA A 63 -9.38 -3.48 -13.17
N LEU A 64 -9.38 -2.59 -12.17
CA LEU A 64 -10.62 -2.15 -11.51
C LEU A 64 -11.43 -1.20 -12.39
N VAL A 65 -10.79 -0.45 -13.29
CA VAL A 65 -11.49 0.30 -14.34
C VAL A 65 -12.16 -0.68 -15.33
N ASP A 66 -11.46 -1.73 -15.75
CA ASP A 66 -11.98 -2.73 -16.68
C ASP A 66 -13.16 -3.52 -16.11
N ALA A 67 -13.11 -3.86 -14.82
CA ALA A 67 -14.22 -4.51 -14.12
C ALA A 67 -15.47 -3.61 -14.03
N GLY A 68 -15.30 -2.28 -14.08
CA GLY A 68 -16.40 -1.33 -14.20
C GLY A 68 -17.35 -1.37 -13.01
N ASP A 69 -18.63 -1.66 -13.27
CA ASP A 69 -19.70 -1.80 -12.29
C ASP A 69 -19.84 -3.22 -11.72
N GLN A 70 -19.04 -4.18 -12.19
CA GLN A 70 -19.07 -5.60 -11.79
C GLN A 70 -17.99 -5.91 -10.74
N LEU A 71 -17.75 -4.98 -9.80
CA LEU A 71 -16.74 -5.16 -8.76
C LEU A 71 -17.13 -6.20 -7.70
N ASP A 72 -18.41 -6.56 -7.65
CA ASP A 72 -19.01 -7.61 -6.81
C ASP A 72 -19.04 -8.99 -7.51
N ASP A 73 -18.57 -9.09 -8.76
CA ASP A 73 -18.36 -10.36 -9.44
C ASP A 73 -16.89 -10.79 -9.29
N ILE A 74 -16.65 -11.78 -8.43
CA ILE A 74 -15.31 -12.29 -8.10
C ILE A 74 -14.60 -12.80 -9.36
N ASP A 75 -15.30 -13.45 -10.28
CA ASP A 75 -14.70 -14.01 -11.50
C ASP A 75 -14.29 -12.91 -12.48
N VAL A 76 -15.13 -11.89 -12.65
CA VAL A 76 -14.82 -10.72 -13.49
C VAL A 76 -13.60 -9.98 -12.94
N VAL A 77 -13.58 -9.68 -11.64
CA VAL A 77 -12.45 -8.99 -11.01
C VAL A 77 -11.18 -9.83 -11.05
N THR A 78 -11.27 -11.14 -10.77
CA THR A 78 -10.13 -12.06 -10.84
C THR A 78 -9.51 -12.06 -12.24
N LYS A 79 -10.33 -12.17 -13.29
CA LYS A 79 -9.88 -12.14 -14.69
C LYS A 79 -9.26 -10.80 -15.05
N ALA A 80 -9.87 -9.68 -14.65
CA ALA A 80 -9.36 -8.35 -14.95
C ALA A 80 -7.98 -8.10 -14.29
N ILE A 81 -7.83 -8.40 -12.99
CA ILE A 81 -6.55 -8.22 -12.29
C ILE A 81 -5.48 -9.15 -12.88
N THR A 82 -5.83 -10.42 -13.12
CA THR A 82 -4.90 -11.38 -13.73
C THR A 82 -4.44 -10.91 -15.11
N ALA A 83 -5.36 -10.44 -15.96
CA ALA A 83 -5.02 -9.95 -17.30
C ALA A 83 -4.05 -8.77 -17.23
N ARG A 84 -4.33 -7.75 -16.41
CA ARG A 84 -3.45 -6.57 -16.27
C ARG A 84 -2.10 -6.89 -15.65
N PHE A 85 -2.04 -7.82 -14.70
CA PHE A 85 -0.76 -8.26 -14.14
C PHE A 85 0.05 -9.08 -15.17
N LEU A 86 -0.60 -9.91 -15.99
CA LEU A 86 0.07 -10.66 -17.05
C LEU A 86 0.56 -9.76 -18.20
N GLU A 87 -0.18 -8.70 -18.53
CA GLU A 87 0.25 -7.64 -19.45
C GLU A 87 1.48 -6.92 -18.90
N TRP A 88 1.44 -6.48 -17.64
CA TRP A 88 2.58 -5.87 -16.95
C TRP A 88 3.80 -6.79 -16.93
N GLN A 89 3.60 -8.09 -16.69
CA GLN A 89 4.69 -9.06 -16.58
C GLN A 89 5.61 -9.09 -17.82
N VAL A 90 5.08 -8.82 -19.01
CA VAL A 90 5.85 -8.78 -20.28
C VAL A 90 6.08 -7.36 -20.80
N ASP A 91 5.72 -6.34 -20.03
CA ASP A 91 5.94 -4.95 -20.40
C ASP A 91 7.45 -4.66 -20.52
N PRO A 92 7.92 -3.93 -21.55
CA PRO A 92 9.33 -3.55 -21.67
C PRO A 92 9.87 -2.74 -20.48
N ASP A 93 8.99 -2.02 -19.76
CA ASP A 93 9.34 -1.29 -18.55
C ASP A 93 9.41 -2.18 -17.30
N ASN A 94 9.01 -3.46 -17.35
CA ASN A 94 9.18 -4.43 -16.27
C ASN A 94 10.64 -4.91 -16.17
N ASN A 95 11.54 -3.95 -15.93
CA ASN A 95 12.99 -4.13 -15.80
C ASN A 95 13.54 -3.40 -14.57
N ARG A 96 12.67 -3.18 -13.59
CA ARG A 96 12.87 -2.27 -12.46
C ARG A 96 12.65 -3.02 -11.15
N ALA A 97 13.50 -4.02 -10.93
CA ALA A 97 13.54 -4.86 -9.73
C ALA A 97 12.27 -5.65 -9.35
N PRO A 98 11.47 -6.20 -10.32
CA PRO A 98 10.28 -6.95 -9.96
C PRO A 98 10.58 -8.16 -9.05
N GLY A 99 9.83 -8.29 -7.97
CA GLY A 99 10.02 -9.37 -7.00
C GLY A 99 9.85 -10.78 -7.60
N ALA A 100 10.74 -11.70 -7.26
CA ALA A 100 10.73 -13.09 -7.77
C ALA A 100 9.43 -13.85 -7.46
N THR A 101 8.82 -13.58 -6.30
CA THR A 101 7.51 -14.14 -5.94
C THR A 101 6.42 -13.71 -6.92
N CYS A 102 6.36 -12.42 -7.25
CA CYS A 102 5.36 -11.89 -8.16
C CYS A 102 5.53 -12.53 -9.54
N MET A 103 6.75 -12.49 -10.08
CA MET A 103 7.06 -13.06 -11.39
C MET A 103 6.82 -14.57 -11.47
N GLY A 104 7.14 -15.32 -10.41
CA GLY A 104 6.90 -16.76 -10.32
C GLY A 104 5.41 -17.10 -10.32
N SER A 105 4.60 -16.39 -9.53
CA SER A 105 3.14 -16.57 -9.50
C SER A 105 2.51 -16.24 -10.84
N LEU A 106 2.85 -15.10 -11.44
CA LEU A 106 2.29 -14.71 -12.74
C LEU A 106 2.69 -15.68 -13.86
N THR A 107 3.89 -16.26 -13.81
CA THR A 107 4.29 -17.34 -14.73
C THR A 107 3.38 -18.55 -14.61
N ARG A 108 3.04 -18.98 -13.39
CA ARG A 108 2.13 -20.11 -13.17
C ARG A 108 0.71 -19.82 -13.65
N LEU A 109 0.19 -18.62 -13.37
CA LEU A 109 -1.11 -18.18 -13.89
C LEU A 109 -1.14 -18.13 -15.42
N ARG A 110 -0.07 -17.64 -16.06
CA ARG A 110 0.07 -17.63 -17.52
C ARG A 110 -0.01 -19.04 -18.13
N HIS A 111 0.46 -20.05 -17.40
CA HIS A 111 0.40 -21.45 -17.81
C HIS A 111 -0.94 -22.12 -17.48
N GLY A 112 -1.94 -21.38 -16.99
CA GLY A 112 -3.30 -21.84 -16.78
C GLY A 112 -3.61 -22.36 -15.39
N ALA A 113 -2.68 -22.26 -14.42
CA ALA A 113 -2.99 -22.56 -13.03
C ALA A 113 -3.97 -21.51 -12.46
N HIS A 114 -4.93 -21.94 -11.64
CA HIS A 114 -5.70 -21.00 -10.84
C HIS A 114 -4.86 -20.55 -9.64
N TRP A 115 -5.11 -19.35 -9.15
CA TRP A 115 -4.28 -18.76 -8.10
C TRP A 115 -4.31 -19.55 -6.79
N HIS A 116 -5.44 -20.18 -6.46
CA HIS A 116 -5.63 -20.99 -5.25
C HIS A 116 -5.07 -22.41 -5.37
N ASP A 117 -4.75 -22.88 -6.58
CA ASP A 117 -4.23 -24.23 -6.79
C ASP A 117 -2.89 -24.42 -6.04
N ALA A 118 -2.55 -25.67 -5.71
CA ALA A 118 -1.29 -25.97 -5.01
C ALA A 118 -0.07 -25.46 -5.80
N ASP A 119 -0.09 -25.64 -7.12
CA ASP A 119 0.87 -25.13 -8.11
C ASP A 119 0.49 -23.77 -8.70
N GLY A 120 -0.52 -23.09 -8.15
CA GLY A 120 -0.93 -21.72 -8.45
C GLY A 120 0.00 -20.65 -7.86
N ALA A 121 -0.57 -19.55 -7.37
CA ALA A 121 0.22 -18.45 -6.79
C ALA A 121 1.18 -18.95 -5.68
N LEU A 122 2.33 -18.32 -5.52
CA LEU A 122 3.35 -18.73 -4.57
C LEU A 122 2.93 -18.37 -3.12
N PRO A 123 3.06 -19.30 -2.16
CA PRO A 123 2.80 -19.03 -0.75
C PRO A 123 4.01 -18.32 -0.14
N ARG A 124 4.17 -17.03 -0.43
CA ARG A 124 5.25 -16.16 0.04
C ARG A 124 4.68 -14.83 0.52
N TYR A 125 5.39 -14.20 1.45
CA TYR A 125 4.93 -13.06 2.25
C TYR A 125 5.62 -11.72 1.89
N GLY A 126 6.15 -11.60 0.66
CA GLY A 126 6.82 -10.38 0.20
C GLY A 126 5.92 -9.14 0.21
N CYS A 127 6.54 -7.96 0.32
CA CYS A 127 5.90 -6.64 0.31
C CYS A 127 5.12 -6.34 -0.99
N GLY A 128 5.36 -7.09 -2.07
CA GLY A 128 4.64 -6.93 -3.35
C GLY A 128 3.12 -6.97 -3.22
N ALA A 129 2.59 -7.70 -2.23
CA ALA A 129 1.16 -7.74 -1.93
C ALA A 129 0.59 -6.42 -1.39
N VAL A 130 1.43 -5.58 -0.77
CA VAL A 130 1.03 -4.35 -0.06
C VAL A 130 1.45 -3.07 -0.77
N MET A 131 2.55 -3.07 -1.52
CA MET A 131 3.07 -1.88 -2.21
C MET A 131 2.09 -1.30 -3.26
N ARG A 132 1.23 -2.15 -3.82
CA ARG A 132 0.35 -1.81 -4.96
C ARG A 132 -1.12 -1.57 -4.61
N LEU A 133 -1.54 -1.82 -3.37
CA LEU A 133 -2.95 -2.07 -3.02
C LEU A 133 -3.86 -0.83 -2.93
N THR A 134 -3.31 0.37 -3.10
CA THR A 134 -4.04 1.64 -2.95
C THR A 134 -5.37 1.70 -3.74
N PRO A 135 -5.47 1.23 -5.00
CA PRO A 135 -6.74 1.18 -5.71
C PRO A 135 -7.79 0.31 -5.00
N ALA A 136 -7.41 -0.89 -4.53
CA ALA A 136 -8.30 -1.82 -3.84
C ALA A 136 -8.80 -1.26 -2.50
N ALA A 137 -7.94 -0.59 -1.73
CA ALA A 137 -8.30 0.03 -0.45
C ALA A 137 -9.41 1.10 -0.56
N LEU A 138 -9.57 1.68 -1.75
CA LEU A 138 -10.50 2.77 -2.03
C LEU A 138 -11.72 2.36 -2.85
N CYS A 139 -11.87 1.06 -3.12
CA CYS A 139 -13.10 0.46 -3.62
C CYS A 139 -14.31 0.75 -2.70
N PRO A 140 -15.54 0.67 -3.23
CA PRO A 140 -16.74 0.88 -2.43
C PRO A 140 -16.98 -0.26 -1.43
N GLU A 141 -17.86 -0.02 -0.45
CA GLU A 141 -18.49 -1.12 0.27
C GLU A 141 -19.45 -1.85 -0.68
N PRO A 142 -19.64 -3.18 -0.51
CA PRO A 142 -18.97 -4.05 0.46
C PRO A 142 -17.62 -4.62 -0.05
N VAL A 143 -17.24 -4.37 -1.31
CA VAL A 143 -16.24 -5.18 -2.02
C VAL A 143 -14.77 -4.93 -1.63
N TRP A 144 -14.45 -3.84 -0.93
CA TRP A 144 -13.06 -3.42 -0.73
C TRP A 144 -12.19 -4.45 0.02
N LEU A 145 -12.74 -5.17 1.00
CA LEU A 145 -12.02 -6.22 1.72
C LEU A 145 -11.66 -7.38 0.79
N GLY A 146 -12.65 -7.94 0.10
CA GLY A 146 -12.44 -9.04 -0.84
C GLY A 146 -11.52 -8.66 -1.99
N ILE A 147 -11.65 -7.47 -2.60
CA ILE A 147 -10.73 -7.02 -3.67
C ILE A 147 -9.30 -6.85 -3.13
N THR A 148 -9.14 -6.34 -1.89
CA THR A 148 -7.83 -6.20 -1.25
C THR A 148 -7.17 -7.57 -1.02
N ALA A 149 -7.94 -8.57 -0.58
CA ALA A 149 -7.44 -9.93 -0.43
C ALA A 149 -7.12 -10.56 -1.79
N LEU A 150 -8.03 -10.43 -2.77
CA LEU A 150 -7.91 -11.01 -4.10
C LEU A 150 -6.65 -10.55 -4.82
N GLN A 151 -6.38 -9.23 -4.84
CA GLN A 151 -5.17 -8.71 -5.48
C GLN A 151 -3.89 -9.23 -4.82
N ALA A 152 -3.91 -9.51 -3.50
CA ALA A 152 -2.78 -10.05 -2.78
C ALA A 152 -2.56 -11.53 -3.16
N VAL A 153 -3.59 -12.37 -3.01
CA VAL A 153 -3.50 -13.83 -3.21
C VAL A 153 -3.16 -14.24 -4.63
N LEU A 154 -3.49 -13.41 -5.63
CA LEU A 154 -3.09 -13.63 -7.03
C LEU A 154 -1.57 -13.76 -7.22
N THR A 155 -0.75 -13.24 -6.30
CA THR A 155 0.71 -13.38 -6.37
C THR A 155 1.37 -13.85 -5.08
N HIS A 156 0.75 -13.59 -3.92
CA HIS A 156 1.31 -13.83 -2.59
C HIS A 156 0.24 -14.51 -1.72
N LYS A 157 0.02 -15.82 -1.93
CA LYS A 157 -1.04 -16.57 -1.22
C LYS A 157 -0.70 -16.93 0.24
N HIS A 158 0.18 -16.16 0.88
CA HIS A 158 0.59 -16.39 2.26
C HIS A 158 -0.32 -15.63 3.24
N PRO A 159 -0.77 -16.25 4.35
CA PRO A 159 -1.65 -15.60 5.32
C PRO A 159 -1.17 -14.21 5.78
N ARG A 160 0.13 -14.08 6.10
CA ARG A 160 0.78 -12.79 6.43
C ARG A 160 0.55 -11.70 5.38
N ALA A 161 0.73 -12.02 4.10
CA ALA A 161 0.58 -11.06 3.01
C ALA A 161 -0.88 -10.55 2.93
N ILE A 162 -1.84 -11.46 3.09
CA ILE A 162 -3.27 -11.15 3.06
C ILE A 162 -3.63 -10.26 4.26
N ALA A 163 -3.26 -10.67 5.48
CA ALA A 163 -3.54 -9.90 6.70
C ALA A 163 -2.89 -8.50 6.65
N SER A 164 -1.64 -8.41 6.20
CA SER A 164 -0.92 -7.13 6.05
C SER A 164 -1.61 -6.22 5.03
N ALA A 165 -2.10 -6.79 3.91
CA ALA A 165 -2.83 -6.05 2.90
C ALA A 165 -4.15 -5.49 3.44
N LEU A 166 -4.93 -6.29 4.17
CA LEU A 166 -6.18 -5.84 4.79
C LEU A 166 -5.94 -4.71 5.81
N VAL A 167 -4.94 -4.86 6.68
CA VAL A 167 -4.58 -3.85 7.69
C VAL A 167 -4.11 -2.54 7.04
N LEU A 168 -3.26 -2.60 6.01
CA LEU A 168 -2.84 -1.40 5.29
C LEU A 168 -4.00 -0.74 4.52
N ALA A 169 -4.87 -1.54 3.90
CA ALA A 169 -6.03 -1.03 3.18
C ALA A 169 -6.99 -0.27 4.12
N ASP A 170 -7.24 -0.79 5.33
CA ASP A 170 -8.02 -0.08 6.35
C ASP A 170 -7.35 1.23 6.77
N ALA A 171 -6.03 1.23 6.98
CA ALA A 171 -5.27 2.43 7.30
C ALA A 171 -5.38 3.51 6.19
N ILE A 172 -5.28 3.13 4.91
CA ILE A 172 -5.47 4.04 3.76
C ILE A 172 -6.91 4.57 3.72
N ARG A 173 -7.90 3.70 3.89
CA ARG A 173 -9.33 4.04 3.84
C ARG A 173 -9.71 5.03 4.95
N SER A 174 -9.17 4.81 6.15
CA SER A 174 -9.40 5.60 7.35
C SER A 174 -8.47 6.81 7.48
N ALA A 175 -7.50 6.99 6.59
CA ALA A 175 -6.40 7.95 6.72
C ALA A 175 -6.79 9.40 7.05
N PRO A 176 -7.86 10.00 6.48
CA PRO A 176 -8.26 11.36 6.85
C PRO A 176 -8.59 11.52 8.35
N ARG A 177 -9.07 10.45 8.98
CA ARG A 177 -9.45 10.40 10.41
C ARG A 177 -8.28 9.99 11.32
N MET A 178 -7.30 9.27 10.80
CA MET A 178 -6.23 8.62 11.58
C MET A 178 -4.86 9.32 11.48
N ARG A 179 -4.82 10.58 11.02
CA ARG A 179 -3.58 11.35 10.92
C ARG A 179 -2.82 11.38 12.26
N GLY A 180 -1.59 10.88 12.26
CA GLY A 180 -0.71 10.77 13.43
C GLY A 180 -1.02 9.59 14.39
N HIS A 181 -1.98 8.73 14.03
CA HIS A 181 -2.43 7.58 14.83
C HIS A 181 -2.65 6.30 14.00
N PHE A 182 -1.90 6.16 12.90
CA PHE A 182 -1.96 5.01 11.99
C PHE A 182 -1.49 3.71 12.64
N LEU A 183 -0.40 3.74 13.41
CA LEU A 183 0.11 2.55 14.10
C LEU A 183 -0.89 2.06 15.14
N GLU A 184 -1.42 2.96 15.98
CA GLU A 184 -2.46 2.62 16.96
C GLU A 184 -3.69 2.01 16.29
N HIS A 185 -4.11 2.57 15.15
CA HIS A 185 -5.23 2.04 14.37
C HIS A 185 -4.96 0.63 13.84
N ALA A 186 -3.80 0.43 13.22
CA ALA A 186 -3.40 -0.85 12.63
C ALA A 186 -3.23 -1.94 13.70
N ILE A 187 -2.64 -1.61 14.85
CA ILE A 187 -2.54 -2.52 16.01
C ILE A 187 -3.94 -2.92 16.48
N SER A 188 -4.87 -1.96 16.62
CA SER A 188 -6.24 -2.26 17.02
C SER A 188 -6.95 -3.16 16.01
N ALA A 189 -6.80 -2.91 14.71
CA ALA A 189 -7.37 -3.75 13.66
C ALA A 189 -6.79 -5.17 13.71
N ALA A 190 -5.46 -5.30 13.76
CA ALA A 190 -4.76 -6.58 13.86
C ALA A 190 -5.18 -7.38 15.11
N MET A 191 -5.26 -6.73 16.28
CA MET A 191 -5.71 -7.36 17.52
C MET A 191 -7.16 -7.82 17.45
N SER A 192 -8.05 -7.04 16.81
CA SER A 192 -9.45 -7.45 16.62
C SER A 192 -9.59 -8.70 15.74
N ILE A 193 -8.69 -8.91 14.77
CA ILE A 193 -8.64 -10.14 13.96
C ILE A 193 -8.22 -11.32 14.83
N VAL A 194 -7.14 -11.15 15.61
CA VAL A 194 -6.58 -12.20 16.49
C VAL A 194 -7.56 -12.65 17.56
N THR A 195 -8.37 -11.74 18.08
CA THR A 195 -9.38 -11.99 19.13
C THR A 195 -10.71 -12.50 18.58
N GLY A 196 -10.91 -12.50 17.25
CA GLY A 196 -12.16 -12.92 16.63
C GLY A 196 -13.26 -11.85 16.65
N GLU A 197 -12.94 -10.62 17.05
CA GLU A 197 -13.90 -9.52 17.21
C GLU A 197 -14.03 -8.66 15.94
N SER A 198 -13.08 -8.76 15.01
CA SER A 198 -13.07 -7.96 13.79
C SER A 198 -14.33 -8.20 12.96
N PRO A 199 -15.02 -7.13 12.49
CA PRO A 199 -16.16 -7.27 11.58
C PRO A 199 -15.77 -7.91 10.24
N TRP A 200 -14.49 -7.86 9.86
CA TRP A 200 -13.99 -8.45 8.60
C TRP A 200 -14.20 -9.98 8.57
N LEU A 201 -14.24 -10.61 9.75
CA LEU A 201 -14.46 -12.06 9.87
C LEU A 201 -15.90 -12.49 9.53
N ARG A 202 -16.79 -11.53 9.31
CA ARG A 202 -18.19 -11.73 8.90
C ARG A 202 -18.51 -11.05 7.57
N ASP A 203 -17.49 -10.52 6.88
CA ASP A 203 -17.68 -9.87 5.58
C ASP A 203 -17.90 -10.93 4.50
N GLU A 204 -19.12 -11.01 3.96
CA GLU A 204 -19.52 -12.06 3.01
C GLU A 204 -18.63 -12.09 1.77
N PHE A 205 -18.31 -10.92 1.20
CA PHE A 205 -17.51 -10.84 -0.02
C PHE A 205 -16.06 -11.28 0.20
N LEU A 206 -15.44 -10.90 1.32
CA LEU A 206 -14.11 -11.39 1.71
C LEU A 206 -14.11 -12.90 1.92
N LEU A 207 -15.13 -13.44 2.61
CA LEU A 207 -15.25 -14.87 2.86
C LEU A 207 -15.38 -15.64 1.55
N ASP A 208 -16.20 -15.16 0.62
CA ASP A 208 -16.38 -15.78 -0.70
C ASP A 208 -15.08 -15.77 -1.52
N VAL A 209 -14.36 -14.64 -1.54
CA VAL A 209 -13.05 -14.52 -2.22
C VAL A 209 -12.03 -15.51 -1.69
N LEU A 210 -11.98 -15.73 -0.37
CA LEU A 210 -10.98 -16.59 0.27
C LEU A 210 -11.43 -18.05 0.40
N SER A 211 -12.70 -18.35 0.15
CA SER A 211 -13.27 -19.70 0.23
C SER A 211 -12.53 -20.76 -0.60
N PRO A 212 -11.93 -20.47 -1.78
CA PRO A 212 -11.15 -21.47 -2.52
C PRO A 212 -9.85 -21.87 -1.82
N MET A 213 -9.33 -21.03 -0.91
CA MET A 213 -8.10 -21.34 -0.15
C MET A 213 -8.38 -22.08 1.15
N THR A 214 -9.45 -21.71 1.86
CA THR A 214 -9.71 -22.20 3.21
C THR A 214 -11.19 -22.07 3.58
N SER A 215 -11.68 -22.98 4.40
CA SER A 215 -12.96 -22.84 5.10
C SER A 215 -12.85 -22.07 6.42
N ASP A 216 -11.63 -21.86 6.92
CA ASP A 216 -11.34 -21.12 8.16
C ASP A 216 -10.57 -19.83 7.86
N VAL A 217 -11.28 -18.85 7.32
CA VAL A 217 -10.72 -17.52 7.02
C VAL A 217 -10.27 -16.82 8.30
N ALA A 218 -11.00 -16.98 9.40
CA ALA A 218 -10.67 -16.36 10.67
C ALA A 218 -9.34 -16.88 11.23
N GLY A 219 -9.15 -18.21 11.26
CA GLY A 219 -7.89 -18.83 11.64
C GLY A 219 -6.73 -18.40 10.76
N MET A 220 -6.93 -18.39 9.43
CA MET A 220 -5.92 -17.94 8.47
C MET A 220 -5.49 -16.49 8.71
N LEU A 221 -6.44 -15.57 8.85
CA LEU A 221 -6.10 -14.15 9.08
C LEU A 221 -5.43 -13.96 10.45
N ALA A 222 -5.89 -14.65 11.50
CA ALA A 222 -5.26 -14.59 12.81
C ALA A 222 -3.83 -15.16 12.81
N GLU A 223 -3.57 -16.24 12.06
CA GLU A 223 -2.21 -16.75 11.82
C GLU A 223 -1.35 -15.71 11.10
N GLY A 224 -1.89 -15.11 10.02
CA GLY A 224 -1.18 -14.08 9.27
C GLY A 224 -0.83 -12.84 10.09
N VAL A 225 -1.68 -12.44 11.04
CA VAL A 225 -1.39 -11.33 11.96
C VAL A 225 -0.31 -11.70 12.98
N ARG A 226 -0.37 -12.90 13.57
CA ARG A 226 0.63 -13.35 14.55
C ARG A 226 1.99 -13.58 13.92
N ASP A 227 2.01 -13.89 12.63
CA ASP A 227 3.23 -14.08 11.87
C ASP A 227 3.85 -12.73 11.48
N VAL A 228 4.66 -12.16 12.39
CA VAL A 228 5.44 -10.92 12.24
C VAL A 228 4.64 -9.61 12.22
N LEU A 229 3.45 -9.57 11.60
CA LEU A 229 2.73 -8.30 11.41
C LEU A 229 2.44 -7.56 12.73
N LEU A 230 1.89 -8.25 13.73
CA LEU A 230 1.58 -7.62 15.02
C LEU A 230 2.84 -7.15 15.75
N ASP A 231 3.90 -7.97 15.77
CA ASP A 231 5.16 -7.63 16.42
C ASP A 231 5.80 -6.41 15.76
N ALA A 232 5.88 -6.39 14.41
CA ALA A 232 6.41 -5.25 13.67
C ALA A 232 5.62 -3.95 13.92
N LEU A 233 4.29 -4.03 14.04
CA LEU A 233 3.46 -2.87 14.36
C LEU A 233 3.72 -2.34 15.80
N LEU A 234 3.90 -3.24 16.77
CA LEU A 234 4.22 -2.88 18.15
C LEU A 234 5.63 -2.30 18.29
N ASP A 235 6.59 -2.88 17.57
CA ASP A 235 7.96 -2.38 17.49
C ASP A 235 7.98 -0.98 16.85
N ALA A 236 7.27 -0.79 15.75
CA ALA A 236 7.13 0.51 15.11
C ALA A 236 6.47 1.55 16.03
N PHE A 237 5.48 1.15 16.82
CA PHE A 237 4.87 2.03 17.81
C PHE A 237 5.86 2.41 18.93
N THR A 238 6.68 1.46 19.38
CA THR A 238 7.74 1.72 20.37
C THR A 238 8.76 2.71 19.81
N VAL A 239 9.25 2.48 18.59
CA VAL A 239 10.16 3.39 17.88
C VAL A 239 9.53 4.78 17.73
N LYS A 240 8.25 4.88 17.36
CA LYS A 240 7.52 6.17 17.32
C LYS A 240 7.62 6.91 18.66
N GLN A 241 7.42 6.24 19.80
CA GLN A 241 7.51 6.87 21.12
C GLN A 241 8.91 7.39 21.45
N GLU A 242 9.96 6.74 20.95
CA GLU A 242 11.33 7.21 21.10
C GLU A 242 11.58 8.43 20.20
N LEU A 243 11.20 8.34 18.92
CA LEU A 243 11.44 9.39 17.92
C LEU A 243 10.73 10.71 18.24
N VAL A 244 9.56 10.70 18.91
CA VAL A 244 8.88 11.95 19.30
C VAL A 244 9.68 12.77 20.32
N THR A 245 10.69 12.18 20.97
CA THR A 245 11.61 12.87 21.88
C THR A 245 12.85 13.44 21.18
N LEU A 246 13.06 13.08 19.91
CA LEU A 246 14.23 13.45 19.12
C LEU A 246 13.92 14.55 18.10
N SER A 247 14.97 15.19 17.61
CA SER A 247 14.86 16.06 16.45
C SER A 247 14.83 15.22 15.16
N PRO A 248 14.14 15.65 14.09
CA PRO A 248 14.17 14.97 12.79
C PRO A 248 15.57 14.70 12.22
N ALA A 249 16.59 15.48 12.62
CA ALA A 249 17.96 15.26 12.18
C ALA A 249 18.60 14.00 12.80
N ASP A 250 18.00 13.47 13.87
CA ASP A 250 18.52 12.38 14.67
C ASP A 250 17.67 11.10 14.56
N TYR A 251 16.69 11.05 13.64
CA TYR A 251 15.78 9.89 13.53
C TYR A 251 16.45 8.60 13.07
N GLY A 252 17.60 8.69 12.40
CA GLY A 252 18.30 7.52 11.87
C GLY A 252 17.51 6.78 10.78
N ASP A 253 17.81 5.49 10.64
CA ASP A 253 17.16 4.56 9.71
C ASP A 253 15.78 4.15 10.25
N PRO A 254 14.66 4.43 9.52
CA PRO A 254 13.31 4.06 9.96
C PRO A 254 13.09 2.54 10.09
N CYS A 255 13.97 1.69 9.53
CA CYS A 255 13.89 0.23 9.68
C CYS A 255 14.43 -0.28 11.03
N THR A 256 15.19 0.55 11.76
CA THR A 256 15.90 0.13 12.98
C THR A 256 14.91 -0.36 14.04
N GLY A 257 15.08 -1.61 14.47
CA GLY A 257 14.23 -2.21 15.51
C GLY A 257 12.89 -2.73 15.04
N ILE A 258 12.58 -2.69 13.74
CA ILE A 258 11.28 -3.13 13.18
C ILE A 258 11.47 -4.20 12.10
N GLY A 259 12.28 -3.91 11.09
CA GLY A 259 12.48 -4.77 9.93
C GLY A 259 12.73 -3.97 8.66
N GLU A 260 13.38 -4.62 7.68
CA GLU A 260 13.81 -4.00 6.42
C GLU A 260 12.70 -3.90 5.36
N GLY A 261 11.45 -4.29 5.64
CA GLY A 261 10.35 -4.09 4.70
C GLY A 261 10.32 -4.99 3.46
N TRP A 262 11.22 -5.97 3.33
CA TRP A 262 11.17 -6.98 2.26
C TRP A 262 9.94 -7.90 2.35
N GLU A 263 9.39 -8.04 3.56
CA GLU A 263 8.17 -8.79 3.83
C GLU A 263 7.04 -7.85 4.26
N SER A 264 5.81 -8.28 4.04
CA SER A 264 4.63 -7.42 4.10
C SER A 264 4.38 -6.80 5.49
N GLY A 265 4.73 -7.49 6.59
CA GLY A 265 4.46 -7.02 7.94
C GLY A 265 5.25 -5.76 8.30
N SER A 266 6.58 -5.84 8.23
CA SER A 266 7.50 -4.73 8.47
C SER A 266 7.36 -3.64 7.42
N ALA A 267 7.06 -3.95 6.15
CA ALA A 267 6.81 -2.94 5.12
C ALA A 267 5.63 -2.04 5.52
N VAL A 268 4.53 -2.65 5.96
CA VAL A 268 3.36 -1.93 6.49
C VAL A 268 3.74 -1.14 7.74
N ALA A 269 4.39 -1.77 8.72
CA ALA A 269 4.73 -1.12 9.98
C ALA A 269 5.62 0.13 9.80
N VAL A 270 6.69 0.02 9.00
CA VAL A 270 7.59 1.15 8.72
C VAL A 270 6.89 2.23 7.90
N GLY A 271 6.09 1.85 6.89
CA GLY A 271 5.31 2.81 6.11
C GLY A 271 4.31 3.61 6.96
N LEU A 272 3.65 2.95 7.92
CA LEU A 272 2.73 3.61 8.87
C LEU A 272 3.48 4.46 9.90
N LEU A 273 4.65 4.03 10.37
CA LEU A 273 5.53 4.87 11.22
C LEU A 273 5.88 6.18 10.52
N VAL A 274 6.33 6.12 9.27
CA VAL A 274 6.63 7.34 8.50
C VAL A 274 5.39 8.21 8.35
N ALA A 275 4.24 7.62 8.02
CA ALA A 275 2.98 8.35 7.88
C ALA A 275 2.56 9.04 9.19
N ASP A 276 2.79 8.41 10.35
CA ASP A 276 2.54 9.00 11.65
C ASP A 276 3.46 10.17 11.95
N MET A 277 4.74 10.06 11.61
CA MET A 277 5.70 11.15 11.79
C MET A 277 5.47 12.31 10.80
N ALA A 278 4.80 12.05 9.67
CA ALA A 278 4.52 13.03 8.61
C ALA A 278 3.10 13.63 8.65
N THR A 279 2.23 13.17 9.55
CA THR A 279 0.85 13.65 9.69
C THR A 279 0.47 13.89 11.13
N ALA A 280 -0.52 14.77 11.36
CA ALA A 280 -0.97 15.10 12.71
C ALA A 280 -2.47 15.39 12.75
N PRO A 281 -3.14 15.13 13.88
CA PRO A 281 -4.56 15.40 14.04
C PRO A 281 -4.84 16.90 14.19
N GLY A 282 -6.01 17.32 13.72
CA GLY A 282 -6.50 18.69 13.87
C GLY A 282 -5.61 19.73 13.21
N ARG A 283 -5.22 20.76 14.00
CA ARG A 283 -4.34 21.87 13.60
C ARG A 283 -2.89 21.71 14.08
N ARG A 284 -2.56 20.57 14.70
CA ARG A 284 -1.19 20.31 15.15
C ARG A 284 -0.26 20.16 13.96
N ARG A 285 1.01 20.50 14.16
CA ARG A 285 2.06 20.28 13.17
C ARG A 285 2.70 18.92 13.46
N ALA A 286 2.84 18.10 12.42
CA ALA A 286 3.59 16.85 12.48
C ALA A 286 5.11 17.15 12.55
N PRO A 287 5.92 16.25 13.13
CA PRO A 287 7.38 16.40 13.14
C PRO A 287 7.97 16.60 11.75
N LEU A 288 7.47 15.85 10.77
CA LEU A 288 7.81 15.96 9.35
C LEU A 288 6.58 16.45 8.56
N ASN A 289 6.80 17.14 7.45
CA ASN A 289 5.77 17.22 6.40
C ASN A 289 5.88 16.02 5.44
N GLY A 290 4.89 15.83 4.55
CA GLY A 290 4.88 14.68 3.64
C GLY A 290 6.14 14.53 2.78
N ARG A 291 6.74 15.62 2.30
CA ARG A 291 7.98 15.58 1.51
C ARG A 291 9.18 15.14 2.36
N GLU A 292 9.26 15.62 3.60
CA GLU A 292 10.30 15.21 4.56
C GLU A 292 10.12 13.74 4.97
N GLY A 293 8.88 13.30 5.15
CA GLY A 293 8.53 11.90 5.41
C GLY A 293 9.00 10.96 4.30
N LEU A 294 8.75 11.30 3.02
CA LEU A 294 9.24 10.51 1.89
C LEU A 294 10.77 10.49 1.80
N ALA A 295 11.43 11.61 2.08
CA ALA A 295 12.89 11.66 2.12
C ALA A 295 13.43 10.72 3.22
N TRP A 296 12.80 10.71 4.41
CA TRP A 296 13.19 9.84 5.51
C TRP A 296 12.92 8.36 5.19
N ALA A 297 11.74 8.01 4.64
CA ALA A 297 11.42 6.65 4.21
C ALA A 297 12.41 6.08 3.19
N ALA A 298 12.79 6.90 2.19
CA ALA A 298 13.79 6.54 1.20
C ALA A 298 15.21 6.42 1.79
N THR A 299 15.44 6.96 2.99
CA THR A 299 16.73 6.85 3.70
C THR A 299 16.70 5.65 4.64
N SER A 300 16.51 4.46 4.09
CA SER A 300 16.37 3.22 4.85
C SER A 300 17.32 2.13 4.36
N ASN A 301 17.70 1.20 5.24
CA ASN A 301 18.54 0.06 4.88
C ASN A 301 17.78 -1.06 4.13
N GLY A 302 16.47 -0.93 4.05
CA GLY A 302 15.56 -1.95 3.57
C GLY A 302 15.07 -1.73 2.14
N ASP A 303 13.87 -2.24 1.88
CA ASP A 303 13.10 -2.10 0.66
C ASP A 303 12.58 -0.66 0.52
N SER A 304 13.51 0.25 0.22
CA SER A 304 13.33 1.69 0.39
C SER A 304 12.26 2.30 -0.52
N ASP A 305 12.07 1.77 -1.73
CA ASP A 305 10.99 2.15 -2.64
C ASP A 305 9.65 1.65 -2.13
N SER A 306 9.52 0.37 -1.75
CA SER A 306 8.27 -0.15 -1.17
C SER A 306 7.84 0.60 0.09
N ILE A 307 8.78 0.85 1.01
CA ILE A 307 8.50 1.57 2.26
C ILE A 307 8.05 3.00 1.96
N ALA A 308 8.77 3.72 1.09
CA ALA A 308 8.43 5.10 0.74
C ALA A 308 7.13 5.20 -0.05
N SER A 309 6.86 4.22 -0.92
CA SER A 309 5.64 4.04 -1.70
C SER A 309 4.41 3.88 -0.78
N ILE A 310 4.49 2.95 0.19
CA ILE A 310 3.43 2.75 1.20
C ILE A 310 3.22 4.02 2.03
N ALA A 311 4.30 4.61 2.56
CA ALA A 311 4.21 5.85 3.33
C ALA A 311 3.55 6.98 2.53
N GLY A 312 3.96 7.14 1.27
CA GLY A 312 3.41 8.13 0.35
C GLY A 312 1.93 7.92 0.05
N ALA A 313 1.50 6.68 -0.12
CA ALA A 313 0.09 6.33 -0.31
C ALA A 313 -0.76 6.76 0.89
N VAL A 314 -0.32 6.42 2.11
CA VAL A 314 -1.02 6.71 3.36
C VAL A 314 -1.04 8.22 3.65
N ILE A 315 0.11 8.90 3.54
CA ILE A 315 0.21 10.36 3.70
C ILE A 315 -0.68 11.07 2.67
N GLY A 316 -0.67 10.63 1.41
CA GLY A 316 -1.52 11.17 0.37
C GLY A 316 -3.01 10.97 0.66
N ALA A 317 -3.40 9.75 1.08
CA ALA A 317 -4.77 9.41 1.44
C ALA A 317 -5.29 10.18 2.67
N ALA A 318 -4.41 10.62 3.56
CA ALA A 318 -4.76 11.49 4.69
C ALA A 318 -5.23 12.90 4.28
N HIS A 319 -4.97 13.33 3.04
CA HIS A 319 -5.25 14.69 2.59
C HIS A 319 -6.26 14.73 1.45
N THR A 320 -7.33 15.51 1.63
CA THR A 320 -8.42 15.67 0.63
C THR A 320 -8.29 16.91 -0.25
N GLY A 321 -7.31 17.78 0.03
CA GLY A 321 -7.00 18.95 -0.79
C GLY A 321 -6.15 18.58 -2.00
N SER A 322 -6.57 19.00 -3.19
CA SER A 322 -5.91 18.67 -4.48
C SER A 322 -4.49 19.23 -4.64
N SER A 323 -4.10 20.19 -3.81
CA SER A 323 -2.80 20.87 -3.85
C SER A 323 -1.87 20.51 -2.70
N TYR A 324 -2.16 19.45 -1.93
CA TYR A 324 -1.37 19.07 -0.75
C TYR A 324 0.13 18.94 -1.05
N TRP A 325 0.49 18.12 -2.04
CA TRP A 325 1.88 17.89 -2.39
C TRP A 325 2.60 19.15 -2.88
N ALA A 326 1.91 20.01 -3.63
CA ALA A 326 2.45 21.30 -4.03
C ALA A 326 2.71 22.23 -2.82
N ALA A 327 1.83 22.21 -1.81
CA ALA A 327 1.98 23.01 -0.60
C ALA A 327 3.21 22.61 0.23
N VAL A 328 3.61 21.33 0.20
CA VAL A 328 4.86 20.83 0.80
C VAL A 328 6.04 20.85 -0.18
N LYS A 329 5.93 21.62 -1.28
CA LYS A 329 6.97 21.80 -2.31
C LYS A 329 7.41 20.50 -2.99
N MET A 330 6.52 19.52 -3.09
CA MET A 330 6.75 18.28 -3.82
C MET A 330 6.16 18.36 -5.23
N THR A 331 7.04 18.35 -6.24
CA THR A 331 6.69 18.49 -7.66
C THR A 331 7.41 17.41 -8.49
N PRO A 332 7.01 16.14 -8.36
CA PRO A 332 7.71 15.03 -9.00
C PRO A 332 7.65 15.13 -10.53
N ARG A 333 8.75 14.76 -11.19
CA ARG A 333 8.88 14.75 -12.65
C ARG A 333 8.95 13.32 -13.15
N PHE A 334 7.81 12.64 -13.16
CA PHE A 334 7.72 11.26 -13.65
C PHE A 334 7.96 11.15 -15.15
N GLU A 335 8.31 9.95 -15.60
CA GLU A 335 8.45 9.63 -17.02
C GLU A 335 7.12 9.89 -17.77
N PRO A 336 7.14 10.31 -19.05
CA PRO A 336 5.93 10.76 -19.75
C PRO A 336 4.75 9.78 -19.72
N ARG A 337 5.03 8.47 -19.85
CA ARG A 337 4.04 7.39 -19.77
C ARG A 337 3.31 7.38 -18.42
N TYR A 338 4.06 7.33 -17.32
CA TYR A 338 3.50 7.25 -15.97
C TYR A 338 2.94 8.59 -15.48
N ALA A 339 3.56 9.70 -15.87
CA ALA A 339 3.00 11.02 -15.64
C ALA A 339 1.62 11.16 -16.30
N LYS A 340 1.44 10.61 -17.51
CA LYS A 340 0.13 10.55 -18.17
C LYS A 340 -0.82 9.66 -17.38
N ALA A 341 -0.44 8.42 -17.05
CA ALA A 341 -1.30 7.49 -16.32
C ALA A 341 -1.79 8.06 -14.97
N LEU A 342 -0.88 8.56 -14.13
CA LEU A 342 -1.18 9.16 -12.82
C LEU A 342 -2.10 10.39 -12.92
N ARG A 343 -2.00 11.18 -14.00
CA ARG A 343 -2.91 12.32 -14.22
C ARG A 343 -4.34 11.88 -14.54
N HIS A 344 -4.50 10.81 -15.34
CA HIS A 344 -5.80 10.31 -15.80
C HIS A 344 -6.49 9.42 -14.77
N ALA A 345 -5.74 8.64 -13.99
CA ALA A 345 -6.26 7.62 -13.09
C ALA A 345 -7.39 8.11 -12.16
N PRO A 346 -7.30 9.28 -11.48
CA PRO A 346 -8.41 9.75 -10.63
C PRO A 346 -9.71 10.05 -11.37
N GLY A 347 -9.63 10.37 -12.67
CA GLY A 347 -10.79 10.58 -13.53
C GLY A 347 -11.38 9.27 -14.05
N ALA A 348 -10.55 8.28 -14.36
CA ALA A 348 -10.96 6.96 -14.82
C ALA A 348 -11.57 6.10 -13.70
N ALA A 349 -11.08 6.25 -12.46
CA ALA A 349 -11.55 5.51 -11.29
C ALA A 349 -12.97 5.88 -10.82
N GLN A 350 -13.79 6.57 -11.62
CA GLN A 350 -15.12 7.01 -11.21
C GLN A 350 -16.05 5.84 -10.87
N SER A 351 -15.88 4.69 -11.51
CA SER A 351 -16.67 3.48 -11.25
C SER A 351 -16.38 2.85 -9.89
N PHE A 352 -15.11 2.83 -9.46
CA PHE A 352 -14.70 2.13 -8.24
C PHE A 352 -14.31 3.04 -7.07
N LEU A 353 -14.23 4.37 -7.24
CA LEU A 353 -14.04 5.25 -6.09
C LEU A 353 -15.36 5.47 -5.37
N ALA A 354 -15.43 4.96 -4.13
CA ALA A 354 -16.56 5.16 -3.25
C ALA A 354 -17.00 6.64 -3.17
N ALA A 355 -18.31 6.91 -3.24
CA ALA A 355 -18.84 8.08 -2.56
C ALA A 355 -18.64 7.83 -1.05
N PRO A 356 -18.16 8.82 -0.24
CA PRO A 356 -18.07 8.60 1.19
C PRO A 356 -19.46 8.27 1.71
N ALA A 357 -19.55 7.22 2.53
CA ALA A 357 -20.78 6.85 3.22
C ALA A 357 -21.38 8.12 3.83
N ALA A 358 -22.61 8.45 3.43
CA ALA A 358 -23.41 9.35 4.23
C ALA A 358 -23.64 8.60 5.54
N ASN A 359 -22.93 8.98 6.60
CA ASN A 359 -23.20 8.46 7.93
C ASN A 359 -24.69 8.67 8.22
N GLY A 360 -25.44 7.56 8.19
CA GLY A 360 -26.79 7.50 8.71
C GLY A 360 -26.71 7.56 10.21
N ARG A 361 -27.02 8.76 10.74
CA ARG A 361 -27.52 9.12 12.08
C ARG A 361 -26.93 8.43 13.30
#